data_AF-A0A2R6HAM1-F1
#
_entry.id   AF-A0A2R6HAM1-F1
#
_cell.length_a   1.000
_cell.length_b   1.000
_cell.length_c   1.000
_cell.angle_alpha   90.00
_cell.angle_beta   90.00
_cell.angle_gamma   90.00
#
_symmetry.space_group_name_H-M   'P 1'
#
loop_
_entity.id
_entity.type
_entity.pdbx_description
1 polymer ?
#
loop_
_entity_poly.entity_id
_entity_poly.type
_entity_poly.pdbx_seq_one_letter_code
_entity_poly.pdbx_strand_id
1 'polypeptide(L)' 'MSRPALRDRLHRAPRKSVLYCQACGHDSPADGDWRVSPVDADPERVVYACPDCGHSITTRPVARPAHV' A
#
# COMPACT_ATOMS: atom_id res chain seq x y z
N MET A 1 -28.25 4.29 -29.35
CA MET A 1 -28.37 3.69 -28.00
C MET A 1 -27.60 2.37 -28.09
N SER A 2 -26.44 2.15 -27.47
CA SER A 2 -26.12 2.30 -26.05
C SER A 2 -24.62 2.61 -25.86
N ARG A 3 -24.30 3.50 -24.91
CA ARG A 3 -22.94 3.93 -24.56
C ARG A 3 -22.28 2.80 -23.74
N PRO A 4 -21.17 2.17 -24.18
CA PRO A 4 -20.50 1.16 -23.35
C PRO A 4 -19.87 1.84 -22.12
N ALA A 5 -19.95 1.16 -20.98
CA ALA A 5 -19.66 1.65 -19.65
C ALA A 5 -18.21 2.13 -19.45
N LEU A 6 -17.96 3.43 -19.60
CA LEU A 6 -16.70 4.06 -19.18
C LEU A 6 -16.53 4.08 -17.63
N ARG A 7 -17.57 3.75 -16.87
CA ARG A 7 -17.62 3.97 -15.42
C ARG A 7 -17.11 2.83 -14.54
N ASP A 8 -16.89 1.62 -15.08
CA ASP A 8 -16.59 0.45 -14.24
C ASP A 8 -15.08 0.12 -14.10
N ARG A 9 -14.20 0.73 -14.91
CA ARG A 9 -12.74 0.49 -14.85
C ARG A 9 -11.99 1.34 -13.81
N LEU A 10 -12.67 2.24 -13.09
CA LEU A 10 -12.04 3.19 -12.17
C LEU A 10 -12.02 2.72 -10.70
N HIS A 11 -12.54 1.52 -10.40
CA HIS A 11 -12.70 1.02 -9.03
C HIS A 11 -11.54 0.18 -8.48
N ARG A 12 -10.35 0.29 -9.08
CA ARG A 12 -9.09 -0.11 -8.43
C ARG A 12 -7.98 0.90 -8.66
N ALA A 13 -8.30 2.20 -8.63
CA ALA A 13 -7.25 3.19 -8.49
C ALA A 13 -6.52 2.92 -7.15
N PRO A 14 -5.19 2.70 -7.15
CA PRO A 14 -4.43 2.63 -5.92
C PRO A 14 -4.79 3.84 -5.07
N ARG A 15 -5.08 3.61 -3.78
CA ARG A 15 -5.38 4.73 -2.88
C ARG A 15 -4.12 5.59 -2.87
N LYS A 16 -4.20 6.79 -3.44
CA LYS A 16 -3.10 7.77 -3.54
C LYS A 16 -2.69 8.32 -2.18
N SER A 17 -2.45 7.46 -1.19
CA SER A 17 -1.85 7.88 0.08
C SER A 17 -0.34 7.86 -0.10
N VAL A 18 0.31 9.01 0.05
CA VAL A 18 1.76 9.10 0.21
C VAL A 18 2.10 8.75 1.65
N LEU A 19 3.12 7.91 1.83
CA LEU A 19 3.70 7.63 3.14
C LEU A 19 4.95 8.48 3.31
N TYR A 20 5.27 8.81 4.56
CA TYR A 20 6.44 9.62 4.91
C TYR A 20 7.25 8.90 5.97
N CYS A 21 8.55 8.76 5.73
CA CYS A 21 9.50 8.22 6.69
C CYS A 21 9.87 9.30 7.72
N GLN A 22 9.47 9.08 8.97
CA GLN A 22 9.72 10.02 10.07
C GLN A 22 11.20 10.08 10.51
N ALA A 23 12.05 9.16 10.02
CA ALA A 23 13.46 9.08 10.40
C ALA A 23 14.40 9.80 9.42
N CYS A 24 14.11 9.77 8.11
CA CYS A 24 15.00 10.31 7.07
C CYS A 24 14.31 11.26 6.08
N GLY A 25 12.98 11.39 6.15
CA GLY A 25 12.22 12.28 5.27
C GLY A 25 11.85 11.67 3.91
N HIS A 26 12.21 10.41 3.62
CA HIS A 26 11.79 9.73 2.39
C HIS A 26 10.26 9.69 2.28
N ASP A 27 9.72 10.08 1.13
CA ASP A 27 8.30 9.98 0.81
C ASP A 27 8.08 9.21 -0.50
N SER A 28 7.06 8.36 -0.49
CA SER A 28 6.70 7.54 -1.65
C SER A 28 5.23 7.12 -1.52
N PRO A 29 4.51 6.91 -2.64
CA PRO A 29 3.16 6.34 -2.61
C PRO A 29 3.10 5.06 -1.75
N ALA A 30 1.96 4.77 -1.12
CA ALA A 30 1.84 3.59 -0.25
C ALA A 30 2.08 2.26 -0.98
N ASP A 31 1.90 2.22 -2.29
CA ASP A 31 2.21 1.11 -3.21
C ASP A 31 3.52 1.32 -3.99
N GLY A 32 4.33 2.32 -3.58
CA GLY A 32 5.64 2.63 -4.14
C GLY A 32 6.76 1.79 -3.54
N ASP A 33 7.91 2.43 -3.30
CA ASP A 33 9.21 1.76 -3.08
C ASP A 33 9.45 1.23 -1.66
N TRP A 34 8.38 1.13 -0.86
CA TRP A 34 8.48 0.64 0.51
C TRP A 34 8.86 -0.84 0.54
N ARG A 35 9.76 -1.21 1.46
CA ARG A 35 10.03 -2.62 1.75
C ARG A 35 8.90 -3.18 2.59
N VAL A 36 8.10 -4.06 1.99
CA VAL A 36 6.95 -4.68 2.65
C VAL A 36 7.31 -6.10 3.05
N SER A 37 7.27 -6.38 4.36
CA SER A 37 7.53 -7.70 4.92
C SER A 37 6.39 -8.15 5.82
N PRO A 38 6.01 -9.44 5.82
CA PRO A 38 5.04 -9.96 6.78
C PRO A 38 5.57 -9.83 8.21
N VAL A 39 4.67 -9.68 9.18
CA VAL A 39 5.04 -9.73 10.60
C VAL A 39 5.18 -11.20 11.00
N ASP A 40 6.30 -11.57 11.63
CA ASP A 40 6.57 -12.96 12.01
C ASP A 40 5.47 -13.59 12.88
N ALA A 41 4.84 -12.78 13.75
CA ALA A 41 3.77 -13.20 14.63
C ALA A 41 2.36 -13.19 13.98
N ASP A 42 2.18 -12.48 12.86
CA ASP A 42 0.87 -12.34 12.21
C ASP A 42 1.03 -12.17 10.68
N PRO A 43 0.88 -13.24 9.88
CA PRO A 43 1.04 -13.18 8.43
C PRO A 43 -0.08 -12.40 7.75
N GLU A 44 -1.18 -12.08 8.46
CA GLU A 44 -2.22 -11.19 7.95
C GLU A 44 -1.85 -9.71 8.08
N ARG A 45 -0.63 -9.40 8.56
CA ARG A 45 -0.10 -8.05 8.65
C ARG A 45 1.24 -7.93 7.96
N VAL A 46 1.48 -6.75 7.42
CA VAL A 46 2.74 -6.37 6.80
C VAL A 46 3.27 -5.08 7.41
N VAL A 47 4.59 -5.02 7.56
CA VAL A 47 5.34 -3.84 7.95
C VAL A 47 5.89 -3.17 6.71
N TYR A 48 5.66 -1.87 6.61
CA TYR A 48 6.27 -1.01 5.62
C TYR A 48 7.54 -0.41 6.21
N ALA A 49 8.69 -0.70 5.62
CA ALA A 49 9.98 -0.17 6.00
C ALA A 49 10.56 0.74 4.92
N CYS A 50 11.26 1.78 5.35
CA CYS A 50 11.94 2.71 4.45
C CYS A 50 13.06 2.01 3.67
N PRO A 51 13.15 2.19 2.34
CA PRO A 51 14.22 1.60 1.54
C PRO A 51 15.59 2.20 1.87
N ASP A 52 15.66 3.47 2.25
CA ASP A 52 16.91 4.19 2.50
C ASP A 52 17.50 3.89 3.88
N CYS A 53 16.70 3.97 4.93
CA CYS A 53 17.18 3.83 6.32
C CYS A 53 16.69 2.57 7.04
N GLY A 54 15.80 1.79 6.44
CA GLY A 54 15.23 0.59 7.06
C GLY A 54 14.20 0.84 8.15
N HIS A 55 13.88 2.10 8.47
CA HIS A 55 12.94 2.43 9.54
C HIS A 55 11.52 1.94 9.22
N SER A 56 10.90 1.24 10.18
CA SER A 56 9.51 0.81 10.10
C SER A 56 8.56 1.99 10.25
N ILE A 57 7.74 2.24 9.23
CA ILE A 57 6.85 3.41 9.17
C ILE A 57 5.47 3.06 9.68
N THR A 58 4.94 1.90 9.29
CA THR A 58 3.59 1.49 9.66
C THR A 58 3.39 0.00 9.48
N THR A 59 2.46 -0.57 10.24
CA THR A 59 1.99 -1.95 10.08
C THR A 59 0.55 -1.89 9.60
N ARG A 60 0.23 -2.60 8.51
CA ARG A 60 -1.11 -2.64 7.93
C ARG A 60 -1.58 -4.08 7.77
N PRO A 61 -2.90 -4.33 7.84
CA PRO A 61 -3.44 -5.61 7.39
C PRO A 61 -3.10 -5.83 5.92
N VAL A 62 -2.77 -7.07 5.55
CA VAL A 62 -2.71 -7.44 4.13
C VAL A 62 -4.07 -7.14 3.51
N ALA A 63 -4.07 -6.42 2.38
CA ALA A 63 -5.30 -6.19 1.64
C ALA A 63 -5.74 -7.53 1.05
N ARG A 64 -6.50 -8.31 1.83
CA ARG A 64 -7.17 -9.50 1.31
C ARG A 64 -8.03 -9.01 0.14
N PRO A 65 -7.85 -9.55 -1.07
CA PRO A 65 -8.81 -9.25 -2.14
C PRO A 65 -10.18 -9.63 -1.58
N ALA A 66 -11.13 -8.70 -1.62
CA ALA A 66 -12.50 -9.02 -1.26
C ALA A 66 -12.93 -10.14 -2.22
N HIS A 67 -13.07 -11.36 -1.70
CA HIS A 67 -13.65 -12.46 -2.47
C HIS A 67 -15.07 -12.01 -2.83
N VAL A 68 -15.27 -11.74 -4.12
CA VAL A 68 -16.57 -11.55 -4.75
C VAL A 68 -17.19 -12.90 -5.03
#